data_AF-A0A953Z2D6-F1
#
_entry.id   AF-A0A953Z2D6-F1
#
_cell.length_a   1.000
_cell.length_b   1.000
_cell.length_c   1.000
_cell.angle_alpha   90.00
_cell.angle_beta   90.00
_cell.angle_gamma   90.00
#
_symmetry.space_group_name_H-M   'P 1'
#
loop_
_entity.id
_entity.type
_entity.pdbx_description
1 polymer ?
#
loop_
_entity_poly.entity_id
_entity_poly.type
_entity_poly.pdbx_seq_one_letter_code
_entity_poly.pdbx_strand_id
1 'polypeptide(L)' 'SDGSFELKPLAAGSYRARVSATGFETQEINFSVTRGARTNQVITLVAK' A
#
# COMPACT_ATOMS: atom_id res chain seq x y z
N SER A 1 -11.50 -12.46 -4.62
CA SER A 1 -10.26 -11.67 -4.57
C SER A 1 -9.60 -11.91 -3.22
N ASP A 2 -8.28 -12.00 -3.17
CA ASP A 2 -7.48 -12.25 -1.96
C ASP A 2 -7.06 -10.95 -1.23
N GLY A 3 -7.56 -9.79 -1.68
CA GLY A 3 -7.21 -8.48 -1.15
C GLY A 3 -5.90 -7.90 -1.69
N SER A 4 -5.24 -8.58 -2.64
CA SER A 4 -4.02 -8.08 -3.25
C SER A 4 -4.28 -7.02 -4.33
N PHE A 5 -3.38 -6.04 -4.41
CA PHE A 5 -3.37 -5.00 -5.44
C PHE A 5 -1.95 -4.81 -5.94
N GLU A 6 -1.80 -4.61 -7.25
CA GLU A 6 -0.53 -4.23 -7.86
C GLU A 6 -0.63 -2.80 -8.41
N LEU A 7 0.34 -1.97 -8.01
CA LEU A 7 0.51 -0.64 -8.57
C LEU A 7 1.37 -0.72 -9.82
N LYS A 8 1.14 0.20 -10.77
CA LYS A 8 2.08 0.41 -11.89
C LYS A 8 3.47 0.76 -11.34
N PRO A 9 4.55 0.47 -12.08
CA PRO A 9 5.90 0.82 -11.66
C PRO A 9 6.00 2.30 -11.28
N LEU A 10 6.49 2.55 -10.06
CA LEU A 10 6.76 3.90 -9.56
C LEU A 10 8.25 4.21 -9.72
N ALA A 11 8.58 5.49 -9.88
CA ALA A 11 9.96 5.93 -9.77
C ALA A 11 10.51 5.63 -8.36
N ALA A 12 11.83 5.54 -8.23
CA ALA A 12 12.43 5.36 -6.91
C ALA A 12 12.19 6.61 -6.05
N GLY A 13 11.82 6.41 -4.80
CA GLY A 13 11.46 7.50 -3.88
C GLY A 13 10.69 7.02 -2.66
N SER A 14 10.37 7.95 -1.77
CA SER A 14 9.55 7.70 -0.57
C SER A 14 8.11 8.12 -0.84
N TYR A 15 7.17 7.25 -0.47
CA TYR A 15 5.76 7.39 -0.72
C TYR A 15 4.94 7.14 0.54
N ARG A 16 3.72 7.68 0.53
CA ARG A 16 2.68 7.36 1.51
C ARG A 16 1.49 6.74 0.78
N ALA A 17 1.12 5.52 1.14
CA ALA A 17 -0.12 4.91 0.68
C ALA A 17 -1.24 5.13 1.69
N ARG A 18 -2.43 5.44 1.20
CA ARG A 18 -3.67 5.52 1.95
C ARG A 18 -4.60 4.42 1.46
N VAL A 19 -4.97 3.50 2.34
CA VAL A 19 -5.80 2.33 2.00
C VAL A 19 -7.11 2.40 2.76
N SER A 20 -8.21 2.30 2.03
CA SER A 20 -9.57 2.39 2.56
C SER A 20 -10.46 1.32 1.95
N ALA A 21 -11.32 0.73 2.77
CA ALA A 21 -12.38 -0.16 2.34
C ALA A 21 -13.67 0.16 3.12
N THR A 22 -14.83 -0.05 2.50
CA THR A 22 -16.13 0.11 3.17
C THR A 22 -16.19 -0.77 4.42
N GLY A 23 -16.59 -0.20 5.56
CA GLY A 23 -16.63 -0.89 6.85
C GLY A 23 -15.33 -0.90 7.64
N PHE A 24 -14.25 -0.30 7.12
CA PHE A 24 -12.94 -0.22 7.77
C PHE A 24 -12.43 1.21 7.91
N GLU A 25 -11.62 1.44 8.93
CA GLU A 25 -10.85 2.66 9.09
C GLU A 25 -9.77 2.78 8.02
N THR A 26 -9.52 4.02 7.58
CA THR A 26 -8.43 4.29 6.63
C THR A 26 -7.09 4.08 7.31
N GLN A 27 -6.20 3.32 6.67
CA GLN A 27 -4.82 3.15 7.11
C GLN A 27 -3.86 3.96 6.22
N GLU A 28 -2.85 4.56 6.83
CA GLU A 28 -1.74 5.22 6.12
C GLU A 28 -0.43 4.50 6.41
N ILE A 29 0.35 4.20 5.37
CA ILE A 29 1.68 3.61 5.51
C ILE A 29 2.72 4.40 4.70
N ASN A 30 3.93 4.50 5.24
CA ASN A 30 5.07 5.06 4.53
C ASN A 30 5.95 3.92 4.03
N PHE A 31 6.39 3.99 2.78
CA PHE A 31 7.29 3.01 2.18
C PHE A 31 8.23 3.68 1.18
N SER A 32 9.37 3.04 0.94
CA SER A 32 10.34 3.49 -0.05
C SER A 32 10.40 2.50 -1.21
N VAL A 33 10.36 3.03 -2.42
CA VAL A 33 10.52 2.28 -3.67
C VAL A 33 11.97 2.40 -4.12
N THR A 34 12.62 1.26 -4.32
CA THR A 34 13.97 1.18 -4.89
C THR A 34 13.90 0.82 -6.37
N ARG A 35 14.71 1.48 -7.20
CA ARG A 35 14.73 1.23 -8.65
C ARG A 35 15.06 -0.24 -8.93
N GLY A 36 14.26 -0.89 -9.79
CA GLY A 36 14.47 -2.27 -10.21
C GLY A 36 14.10 -3.33 -9.18
N ALA A 37 13.61 -2.93 -8.00
CA ALA A 37 13.16 -3.84 -6.95
C ALA A 37 11.64 -3.82 -6.82
N ARG A 38 11.06 -4.98 -6.50
CA ARG A 38 9.65 -5.07 -6.11
C ARG A 38 9.51 -4.70 -4.63
N THR A 39 8.62 -3.76 -4.34
CA THR A 39 8.28 -3.40 -2.96
C THR A 39 6.93 -4.02 -2.61
N ASN A 40 6.91 -4.90 -1.60
CA ASN A 40 5.68 -5.49 -1.08
C ASN A 40 5.33 -4.83 0.25
N GLN A 41 4.06 -4.48 0.44
CA GLN A 41 3.55 -3.91 1.69
C GLN A 41 2.32 -4.72 2.11
N VAL A 42 2.30 -5.16 3.37
CA VAL A 42 1.15 -5.84 3.98
C VAL A 42 0.49 -4.85 4.92
N ILE A 43 -0.83 -4.68 4.77
CA ILE A 43 -1.61 -3.70 5.52
C ILE A 43 -2.82 -4.41 6.10
N THR A 44 -2.97 -4.33 7.42
CA THR A 44 -4.15 -4.85 8.12
C THR A 44 -5.12 -3.70 8.34
N LEU A 45 -6.35 -3.83 7.83
CA LEU A 45 -7.41 -2.86 8.08
C LEU A 45 -8.10 -3.13 9.41
N VAL A 46 -8.47 -2.06 10.11
CA VAL A 46 -9.22 -2.12 11.37
C VAL A 46 -10.68 -1.82 11.07
N ALA A 47 -11.61 -2.65 11.56
CA ALA A 47 -13.04 -2.44 11.38
C ALA A 47 -13.50 -1.16 12.10
N LYS A 48 -14.53 -0.51 11.54
CA LYS A 48 -15.22 0.61 12.21
C LYS A 48 -16.13 0.13 13.33
#